data_AF-A0A099ZIE3-F1
#
_entry.id   AF-A0A099ZIE3-F1
#
_cell.length_a   1.000
_cell.length_b   1.000
_cell.length_c   1.000
_cell.angle_alpha   90.00
_cell.angle_beta   90.00
_cell.angle_gamma   90.00
#
_symmetry.space_group_name_H-M   'P 1'
#
loop_
_entity.id
_entity.type
_entity.pdbx_description
1 polymer ?
#
loop_
_entity_poly.entity_id
_entity_poly.type
_entity_poly.pdbx_seq_one_letter_code
_entity_poly.pdbx_strand_id
1 'polypeptide(L)'
;VLGGIEPSLYTGNIWYTPIKEEWYYQVEILKLEVGGQNLNLDCREYNADKAIVDSGTTLLRLPQKVFSAVVQAIVHTSLIQEFSSGFWTGSQLACWDRSERPWSLFPKLSIYLRDENASRSFRISILPQLYIQPILGIGENLQCYRFGISSSTNALVIGATVMEGFYVIFDRAQKRVGFAVSPCAEVDGSPVSEIEGPFTTTDVASNCVSSVSFHEPVLWIASYALMSLCGIILLVLIILLLIPPRCQHRYTDNDVVNDESSLVRHRWK
;
A
#
# COMPACT_ATOMS: atom_id res chain seq x y z
N VAL A 1 -3.90 5.82 20.91
CA VAL A 1 -3.01 6.14 22.06
C VAL A 1 -1.73 6.73 21.51
N LEU A 2 -1.33 7.92 21.95
CA LEU A 2 -0.06 8.54 21.52
C LEU A 2 0.97 8.35 22.63
N GLY A 3 2.16 7.84 22.29
CA GLY A 3 3.28 7.71 23.23
C GLY A 3 3.27 6.46 24.11
N GLY A 4 2.39 5.49 23.87
CA GLY A 4 2.36 4.27 24.67
C GLY A 4 1.33 3.24 24.23
N ILE A 5 1.23 2.19 25.03
CA ILE A 5 0.29 1.06 24.90
C ILE A 5 -0.69 1.17 26.07
N GLU A 6 -1.98 1.05 25.80
CA GLU A 6 -3.02 1.05 26.84
C GLU A 6 -3.53 -0.39 27.06
N PRO A 7 -3.21 -1.03 28.21
CA PRO A 7 -3.55 -2.43 28.47
C PRO A 7 -5.03 -2.76 28.46
N SER A 8 -5.90 -1.77 28.71
CA SER A 8 -7.35 -1.97 28.69
C SER A 8 -7.95 -2.12 27.27
N LEU A 9 -7.18 -1.84 26.22
CA LEU A 9 -7.65 -1.85 24.83
C LEU A 9 -7.34 -3.15 24.07
N TYR A 10 -6.76 -4.15 24.73
CA TYR A 10 -6.49 -5.45 24.10
C TYR A 10 -6.62 -6.60 25.09
N THR A 11 -6.73 -7.81 24.57
CA THR A 11 -6.71 -9.04 25.36
C THR A 11 -5.62 -9.99 24.85
N GLY A 12 -5.17 -10.90 25.72
CA GLY A 12 -4.11 -11.86 25.39
C GLY A 12 -2.74 -11.21 25.22
N ASN A 13 -1.89 -11.84 24.41
CA ASN A 13 -0.52 -11.41 24.18
C ASN A 13 -0.43 -10.48 22.96
N ILE A 14 0.52 -9.53 23.02
CA ILE A 14 0.93 -8.75 21.86
C ILE A 14 2.00 -9.53 21.10
N TRP A 15 1.81 -9.68 19.79
CA TRP A 15 2.78 -10.28 18.88
C TRP A 15 3.38 -9.20 17.99
N TYR A 16 4.71 -9.20 17.85
CA TYR A 16 5.43 -8.18 17.10
C TYR A 16 6.04 -8.73 15.82
N THR A 17 5.90 -7.97 14.74
CA THR A 17 6.58 -8.20 13.47
C THR A 17 7.55 -7.04 13.18
N PRO A 18 8.77 -7.31 12.69
CA PRO A 18 9.73 -6.25 12.37
C PRO A 18 9.25 -5.36 11.21
N ILE A 19 9.52 -4.05 11.31
CA ILE A 19 9.43 -3.12 10.18
C ILE A 19 10.63 -3.36 9.26
N LYS A 20 10.38 -3.59 7.97
CA LYS A 20 11.42 -3.90 6.98
C LYS A 20 12.13 -2.67 6.45
N GLU A 21 11.38 -1.60 6.18
CA GLU A 21 11.88 -0.33 5.65
C GLU A 21 11.08 0.82 6.29
N GLU A 22 11.74 1.92 6.66
CA GLU A 22 11.16 3.03 7.46
C GLU A 22 10.59 4.18 6.58
N TRP A 23 9.74 3.81 5.62
CA TRP A 23 9.06 4.72 4.68
C TRP A 23 7.54 4.56 4.78
N TYR A 24 7.09 3.31 4.84
CA TYR A 24 5.78 2.89 5.33
C TYR A 24 5.97 2.01 6.58
N TYR A 25 4.89 1.62 7.24
CA TYR A 25 4.95 0.51 8.20
C TYR A 25 4.98 -0.83 7.42
N GLN A 26 6.08 -1.04 6.70
CA GLN A 26 6.27 -2.21 5.86
C GLN A 26 6.62 -3.43 6.71
N VAL A 27 5.84 -4.50 6.56
CA VAL A 27 6.01 -5.78 7.26
C VAL A 27 6.31 -6.89 6.26
N GLU A 28 6.65 -8.09 6.74
CA GLU A 28 6.88 -9.26 5.89
C GLU A 28 5.78 -10.30 6.10
N ILE A 29 5.06 -10.60 5.02
CA ILE A 29 4.02 -11.62 4.99
C ILE A 29 4.60 -12.93 4.45
N LEU A 30 4.35 -14.01 5.17
CA LEU A 30 4.93 -15.33 4.86
C LEU A 30 3.96 -16.24 4.13
N LYS A 31 2.70 -16.25 4.59
CA LYS A 31 1.63 -17.14 4.10
C LYS A 31 0.28 -16.44 4.25
N LEU A 32 -0.64 -16.76 3.36
CA LEU A 32 -2.06 -16.49 3.51
C LEU A 32 -2.82 -17.82 3.53
N GLU A 33 -3.76 -17.95 4.47
CA GLU A 33 -4.68 -19.07 4.54
C GLU A 33 -6.13 -18.62 4.35
N VAL A 34 -6.90 -19.43 3.65
CA VAL A 34 -8.36 -19.27 3.48
C VAL A 34 -9.02 -20.55 3.99
N GLY A 35 -9.83 -20.45 5.03
CA GLY A 35 -10.49 -21.61 5.62
C GLY A 35 -9.51 -22.64 6.21
N GLY A 36 -8.32 -22.19 6.63
CA GLY A 36 -7.24 -23.05 7.12
C GLY A 36 -6.41 -23.72 6.02
N GLN A 37 -6.69 -23.45 4.73
CA GLN A 37 -5.89 -23.95 3.62
C GLN A 37 -4.91 -22.86 3.15
N ASN A 38 -3.63 -23.21 3.06
CA ASN A 38 -2.60 -22.31 2.53
C ASN A 38 -2.81 -22.09 1.02
N LEU A 39 -2.69 -20.84 0.56
CA LEU A 39 -2.76 -20.49 -0.86
C LEU A 39 -1.62 -21.07 -1.70
N ASN A 40 -0.52 -21.52 -1.07
CA ASN A 40 0.65 -22.13 -1.72
C ASN A 40 1.25 -21.28 -2.85
N LEU A 41 1.26 -19.96 -2.69
CA LEU A 41 1.98 -19.04 -3.58
C LEU A 41 3.41 -18.86 -3.07
N ASP A 42 4.32 -18.46 -3.96
CA ASP A 42 5.64 -17.95 -3.55
C ASP A 42 5.42 -16.77 -2.60
N CYS A 43 6.05 -16.80 -1.43
CA CYS A 43 5.85 -15.75 -0.43
C CYS A 43 6.26 -14.36 -0.91
N ARG A 44 7.11 -14.26 -1.94
CA ARG A 44 7.42 -12.99 -2.62
C ARG A 44 6.21 -12.34 -3.28
N GLU A 45 5.20 -13.10 -3.67
CA GLU A 45 3.96 -12.57 -4.26
C GLU A 45 3.17 -11.74 -3.24
N TYR A 46 3.24 -12.09 -1.95
CA TYR A 46 2.57 -11.33 -0.88
C TYR A 46 3.26 -9.99 -0.59
N ASN A 47 4.55 -9.89 -0.94
CA ASN A 47 5.39 -8.74 -0.65
C ASN A 47 5.88 -8.05 -1.94
N ALA A 48 5.27 -8.36 -3.09
CA ALA A 48 5.60 -7.74 -4.37
C ALA A 48 5.37 -6.22 -4.28
N ASP A 49 6.44 -5.48 -4.56
CA ASP A 49 6.70 -4.07 -4.21
C ASP A 49 6.73 -3.79 -2.70
N LYS A 50 5.68 -4.11 -1.95
CA LYS A 50 5.58 -3.90 -0.48
C LYS A 50 4.33 -4.55 0.13
N ALA A 51 4.43 -4.90 1.41
CA ALA A 51 3.30 -5.21 2.27
C ALA A 51 3.28 -4.22 3.46
N ILE A 52 2.21 -3.45 3.63
CA ILE A 52 2.16 -2.34 4.60
C ILE A 52 0.94 -2.43 5.51
N VAL A 53 1.06 -1.84 6.71
CA VAL A 53 -0.07 -1.58 7.62
C VAL A 53 -0.48 -0.11 7.48
N ASP A 54 -1.71 0.15 7.07
CA ASP A 54 -2.15 1.50 6.68
C ASP A 54 -3.61 1.76 7.09
N SER A 55 -3.79 2.52 8.16
CA SER A 55 -5.12 2.97 8.61
C SER A 55 -5.80 3.94 7.63
N GLY A 56 -5.04 4.55 6.70
CA GLY A 56 -5.57 5.43 5.66
C GLY A 56 -6.28 4.69 4.51
N THR A 57 -6.14 3.36 4.45
CA THR A 57 -6.79 2.51 3.45
C THR A 57 -7.96 1.74 4.07
N THR A 58 -9.15 1.83 3.48
CA THR A 58 -10.34 1.16 4.02
C THR A 58 -10.27 -0.37 3.93
N LEU A 59 -9.96 -0.90 2.74
CA LEU A 59 -10.08 -2.34 2.46
C LEU A 59 -8.76 -3.08 2.69
N LEU A 60 -8.83 -4.40 2.86
CA LEU A 60 -7.67 -5.25 2.63
C LEU A 60 -7.34 -5.21 1.14
N ARG A 61 -6.18 -4.67 0.76
CA ARG A 61 -5.77 -4.63 -0.65
C ARG A 61 -4.72 -5.69 -0.90
N LEU A 62 -4.90 -6.50 -1.93
CA LEU A 62 -4.01 -7.60 -2.25
C LEU A 62 -3.45 -7.42 -3.67
N PRO A 63 -2.16 -7.74 -3.94
CA PRO A 63 -1.63 -7.79 -5.30
C PRO A 63 -2.51 -8.66 -6.18
N GLN A 64 -2.72 -8.30 -7.44
CA GLN A 64 -3.72 -8.93 -8.32
C GLN A 64 -3.68 -10.47 -8.31
N LYS A 65 -2.49 -11.07 -8.37
CA LYS A 65 -2.33 -12.54 -8.32
C LYS A 65 -2.80 -13.14 -7.00
N VAL A 66 -2.47 -12.49 -5.87
CA VAL A 66 -2.89 -12.89 -4.52
C VAL A 66 -4.39 -12.68 -4.36
N PHE A 67 -4.93 -11.55 -4.83
CA PHE A 67 -6.37 -11.27 -4.83
C PHE A 67 -7.17 -12.36 -5.54
N SER A 68 -6.76 -12.72 -6.77
CA SER A 68 -7.40 -13.78 -7.54
C SER A 68 -7.36 -15.13 -6.82
N ALA A 69 -6.22 -15.49 -6.21
CA ALA A 69 -6.09 -16.73 -5.45
C ALA A 69 -6.99 -16.75 -4.20
N VAL A 70 -7.08 -15.63 -3.46
CA VAL A 70 -7.97 -15.49 -2.31
C VAL A 70 -9.44 -15.63 -2.73
N VAL A 71 -9.87 -14.94 -3.78
CA VAL A 71 -11.26 -15.03 -4.27
C VAL A 71 -11.59 -16.46 -4.71
N GLN A 72 -10.69 -17.12 -5.46
CA GLN A 72 -10.88 -18.52 -5.87
C GLN A 72 -11.00 -19.47 -4.66
N ALA A 73 -10.14 -19.31 -3.65
CA ALA A 73 -10.18 -20.12 -2.45
C ALA A 73 -11.45 -19.88 -1.62
N ILE A 74 -11.93 -18.62 -1.54
CA ILE A 74 -13.20 -18.28 -0.89
C ILE A 74 -14.37 -18.94 -1.63
N VAL A 75 -14.43 -18.82 -2.97
CA VAL A 75 -15.50 -19.44 -3.78
C VAL A 75 -15.49 -20.96 -3.62
N HIS A 76 -14.33 -21.59 -3.57
CA HIS A 76 -14.22 -23.05 -3.41
C HIS A 76 -14.63 -23.54 -2.02
N THR A 77 -14.41 -22.71 -0.99
CA THR A 77 -14.67 -23.08 0.42
C THR A 77 -16.06 -22.62 0.88
N SER A 78 -16.64 -21.62 0.22
CA SER A 78 -17.96 -21.09 0.55
C SER A 78 -19.06 -22.09 0.20
N LEU A 79 -20.13 -22.09 1.00
CA LEU A 79 -21.33 -22.91 0.76
C LEU A 79 -22.28 -22.27 -0.28
N ILE A 80 -21.93 -21.10 -0.82
CA ILE A 80 -22.74 -20.37 -1.81
C ILE A 80 -22.37 -20.84 -3.21
N GLN A 81 -23.37 -21.26 -3.98
CA GLN A 81 -23.17 -21.87 -5.31
C GLN A 81 -22.75 -20.87 -6.39
N GLU A 82 -23.30 -19.66 -6.39
CA GLU A 82 -22.94 -18.63 -7.37
C GLU A 82 -22.86 -17.25 -6.72
N PHE A 83 -21.73 -16.57 -6.94
CA PHE A 83 -21.58 -15.15 -6.69
C PHE A 83 -21.43 -14.43 -8.03
N SER A 84 -22.04 -13.26 -8.14
CA SER A 84 -21.73 -12.39 -9.27
C SER A 84 -20.26 -11.95 -9.19
N SER A 85 -19.58 -11.90 -10.33
CA SER A 85 -18.22 -11.34 -10.41
C SER A 85 -18.17 -9.87 -9.94
N GLY A 86 -19.31 -9.17 -10.04
CA GLY A 86 -19.49 -7.81 -9.54
C GLY A 86 -19.28 -7.68 -8.03
N PHE A 87 -19.67 -8.68 -7.23
CA PHE A 87 -19.48 -8.67 -5.78
C PHE A 87 -17.99 -8.64 -5.41
N TRP A 88 -17.20 -9.53 -6.02
CA TRP A 88 -15.76 -9.61 -5.76
C TRP A 88 -15.01 -8.37 -6.22
N THR A 89 -15.41 -7.78 -7.34
CA THR A 89 -14.80 -6.53 -7.83
C THR A 89 -15.26 -5.29 -7.07
N GLY A 90 -16.25 -5.42 -6.18
CA GLY A 90 -16.83 -4.30 -5.43
C GLY A 90 -17.77 -3.41 -6.26
N SER A 91 -18.12 -3.82 -7.49
CA SER A 91 -19.07 -3.09 -8.34
C SER A 91 -20.54 -3.41 -8.02
N GLN A 92 -20.79 -4.48 -7.26
CA GLN A 92 -22.11 -4.89 -6.81
C GLN A 92 -22.12 -5.24 -5.33
N LEU A 93 -23.30 -5.10 -4.70
CA LEU A 93 -23.55 -5.58 -3.34
C LEU A 93 -24.29 -6.93 -3.42
N ALA A 94 -24.09 -7.76 -2.40
CA ALA A 94 -24.90 -8.96 -2.20
C ALA A 94 -25.84 -8.75 -1.01
N CYS A 95 -27.12 -9.08 -1.15
CA CYS A 95 -28.13 -8.78 -0.16
C CYS A 95 -28.82 -10.06 0.32
N TRP A 96 -29.01 -10.16 1.63
CA TRP A 96 -29.73 -11.24 2.30
C TRP A 96 -30.87 -10.68 3.12
N ASP A 97 -31.80 -11.54 3.53
CA ASP A 97 -32.78 -11.18 4.55
C ASP A 97 -32.06 -10.81 5.86
N ARG A 98 -32.57 -9.82 6.59
CA ARG A 98 -31.97 -9.34 7.86
C ARG A 98 -31.90 -10.41 8.94
N SER A 99 -32.78 -11.40 8.90
CA SER A 99 -32.73 -12.56 9.79
C SER A 99 -31.60 -13.53 9.44
N GLU A 100 -31.11 -13.50 8.21
CA GLU A 100 -30.01 -14.33 7.73
C GLU A 100 -28.66 -13.62 7.96
N ARG A 101 -27.74 -14.33 8.60
CA ARG A 101 -26.36 -13.87 8.81
C ARG A 101 -25.45 -14.63 7.86
N PRO A 102 -25.02 -14.04 6.73
CA PRO A 102 -24.30 -14.78 5.71
C PRO A 102 -22.88 -15.15 6.14
N TRP A 103 -22.36 -14.60 7.23
CA TRP A 103 -20.99 -14.82 7.71
C TRP A 103 -20.63 -16.29 7.90
N SER A 104 -21.56 -17.16 8.29
CA SER A 104 -21.30 -18.61 8.42
C SER A 104 -20.99 -19.31 7.09
N LEU A 105 -21.29 -18.67 5.96
CA LEU A 105 -21.08 -19.19 4.61
C LEU A 105 -19.70 -18.85 4.05
N PHE A 106 -18.90 -18.07 4.79
CA PHE A 106 -17.61 -17.57 4.36
C PHE A 106 -16.48 -18.07 5.27
N PRO A 107 -15.28 -18.32 4.73
CA PRO A 107 -14.17 -18.85 5.51
C PRO A 107 -13.47 -17.78 6.36
N LYS A 108 -12.77 -18.19 7.42
CA LYS A 108 -11.76 -17.34 8.08
C LYS A 108 -10.58 -17.06 7.14
N LEU A 109 -9.99 -15.87 7.21
CA LEU A 109 -8.77 -15.51 6.50
C LEU A 109 -7.62 -15.31 7.49
N SER A 110 -6.46 -15.90 7.25
CA SER A 110 -5.29 -15.76 8.14
C SER A 110 -4.07 -15.24 7.38
N ILE A 111 -3.38 -14.26 7.96
CA ILE A 111 -2.15 -13.66 7.44
C ILE A 111 -1.02 -13.99 8.40
N TYR A 112 0.00 -14.70 7.91
CA TYR A 112 1.18 -15.04 8.71
C TYR A 112 2.23 -13.95 8.54
N LEU A 113 2.69 -13.43 9.68
CA LEU A 113 3.72 -12.41 9.78
C LEU A 113 4.97 -13.02 10.41
N ARG A 114 6.16 -12.61 9.95
CA ARG A 114 7.40 -13.03 10.60
C ARG A 114 7.48 -12.41 12.00
N ASP A 115 7.81 -13.24 12.99
CA ASP A 115 8.07 -12.79 14.36
C ASP A 115 9.42 -12.07 14.46
N GLU A 116 9.68 -11.36 15.56
CA GLU A 116 11.00 -10.80 15.85
C GLU A 116 12.09 -11.89 15.86
N ASN A 117 11.74 -13.10 16.31
CA ASN A 117 12.56 -14.28 16.07
C ASN A 117 12.33 -14.80 14.64
N ALA A 118 13.34 -14.65 13.77
CA ALA A 118 13.25 -15.01 12.36
C ALA A 118 12.86 -16.48 12.08
N SER A 119 13.10 -17.39 13.03
CA SER A 119 12.71 -18.81 12.96
C SER A 119 11.23 -19.07 13.29
N ARG A 120 10.50 -18.01 13.67
CA ARG A 120 9.11 -18.06 14.10
C ARG A 120 8.24 -17.10 13.30
N SER A 121 6.95 -17.38 13.35
CA SER A 121 5.89 -16.52 12.85
C SER A 121 4.69 -16.59 13.78
N PHE A 122 3.78 -15.65 13.60
CA PHE A 122 2.44 -15.69 14.19
C PHE A 122 1.44 -15.38 13.08
N ARG A 123 0.17 -15.73 13.29
CA ARG A 123 -0.90 -15.41 12.35
C ARG A 123 -1.93 -14.50 13.00
N ILE A 124 -2.33 -13.50 12.26
CA ILE A 124 -3.54 -12.72 12.54
C ILE A 124 -4.65 -13.26 11.64
N SER A 125 -5.82 -13.53 12.22
CA SER A 125 -6.96 -14.06 11.49
C SER A 125 -8.17 -13.15 11.63
N ILE A 126 -8.84 -12.87 10.51
CA ILE A 126 -10.08 -12.11 10.48
C ILE A 126 -11.24 -13.04 10.11
N LEU A 127 -12.35 -12.89 10.82
CA LEU A 127 -13.58 -13.60 10.53
C LEU A 127 -14.39 -12.85 9.44
N PRO A 128 -15.36 -13.54 8.79
CA PRO A 128 -16.19 -12.94 7.75
C PRO A 128 -16.88 -11.64 8.10
N GLN A 129 -17.17 -11.40 9.38
CA GLN A 129 -17.74 -10.16 9.89
C GLN A 129 -16.93 -8.92 9.47
N LEU A 130 -15.61 -9.05 9.39
CA LEU A 130 -14.73 -7.95 9.03
C LEU A 130 -14.65 -7.70 7.52
N TYR A 131 -14.72 -8.76 6.69
CA TYR A 131 -14.54 -8.64 5.23
C TYR A 131 -15.81 -8.88 4.40
N ILE A 132 -16.93 -9.23 5.02
CA ILE A 132 -18.28 -9.23 4.43
C ILE A 132 -19.07 -8.16 5.19
N GLN A 133 -18.90 -6.92 4.73
CA GLN A 133 -19.21 -5.72 5.50
C GLN A 133 -20.62 -5.25 5.21
N PRO A 134 -21.49 -5.05 6.21
CA PRO A 134 -22.82 -4.49 6.01
C PRO A 134 -22.71 -3.03 5.56
N ILE A 135 -23.46 -2.63 4.52
CA ILE A 135 -23.41 -1.26 3.97
C ILE A 135 -24.77 -0.58 3.98
N LEU A 136 -25.82 -1.30 3.55
CA LEU A 136 -27.12 -0.69 3.31
C LEU A 136 -28.22 -1.66 3.69
N GLY A 137 -29.18 -1.18 4.48
CA GLY A 137 -30.48 -1.82 4.60
C GLY A 137 -31.40 -1.32 3.48
N ILE A 138 -32.01 -2.23 2.71
CA ILE A 138 -32.98 -1.87 1.66
C ILE A 138 -34.37 -2.30 2.13
N GLY A 139 -35.27 -1.31 2.25
CA GLY A 139 -36.60 -1.53 2.83
C GLY A 139 -36.53 -2.02 4.28
N GLU A 140 -37.53 -2.80 4.69
CA GLU A 140 -37.59 -3.33 6.06
C GLU A 140 -36.85 -4.68 6.23
N ASN A 141 -36.58 -5.41 5.14
CA ASN A 141 -36.22 -6.83 5.24
C ASN A 141 -34.82 -7.19 4.74
N LEU A 142 -34.17 -6.36 3.90
CA LEU A 142 -32.88 -6.75 3.31
C LEU A 142 -31.70 -6.01 3.95
N GLN A 143 -30.61 -6.74 4.16
CA GLN A 143 -29.30 -6.21 4.50
C GLN A 143 -28.31 -6.55 3.38
N CYS A 144 -27.69 -5.51 2.83
CA CYS A 144 -26.70 -5.64 1.78
C CYS A 144 -25.28 -5.50 2.32
N TYR A 145 -24.39 -6.28 1.75
CA TYR A 145 -22.99 -6.41 2.13
C TYR A 145 -22.09 -6.12 0.93
N ARG A 146 -20.92 -5.55 1.20
CA ARG A 146 -19.83 -5.44 0.23
C ARG A 146 -18.69 -6.38 0.58
N PHE A 147 -17.88 -6.71 -0.42
CA PHE A 147 -16.63 -7.41 -0.21
C PHE A 147 -15.54 -6.44 0.29
N GLY A 148 -15.00 -6.73 1.48
CA GLY A 148 -14.04 -5.93 2.22
C GLY A 148 -12.59 -6.03 1.72
N ILE A 149 -12.39 -6.65 0.56
CA ILE A 149 -11.08 -6.94 -0.05
C ILE A 149 -11.09 -6.40 -1.48
N SER A 150 -9.98 -5.81 -1.92
CA SER A 150 -9.83 -5.30 -3.28
C SER A 150 -8.48 -5.65 -3.90
N SER A 151 -8.42 -5.61 -5.22
CA SER A 151 -7.18 -5.78 -5.97
C SER A 151 -6.30 -4.52 -5.88
N SER A 152 -4.99 -4.75 -5.97
CA SER A 152 -3.93 -3.75 -5.95
C SER A 152 -2.91 -4.06 -7.03
N THR A 153 -2.34 -3.02 -7.62
CA THR A 153 -1.31 -3.14 -8.66
C THR A 153 0.09 -3.23 -8.08
N ASN A 154 0.35 -2.69 -6.89
CA ASN A 154 1.71 -2.42 -6.41
C ASN A 154 1.90 -2.48 -4.88
N ALA A 155 0.97 -3.11 -4.16
CA ALA A 155 1.11 -3.30 -2.72
C ALA A 155 0.10 -4.31 -2.16
N LEU A 156 0.50 -5.04 -1.13
CA LEU A 156 -0.42 -5.58 -0.14
C LEU A 156 -0.63 -4.54 0.96
N VAL A 157 -1.88 -4.18 1.24
CA VAL A 157 -2.24 -3.18 2.24
C VAL A 157 -3.17 -3.79 3.28
N ILE A 158 -2.66 -3.96 4.51
CA ILE A 158 -3.43 -4.28 5.69
C ILE A 158 -4.14 -2.99 6.12
N GLY A 159 -5.33 -2.79 5.55
CA GLY A 159 -6.19 -1.62 5.79
C GLY A 159 -7.13 -1.79 6.99
N ALA A 160 -8.07 -0.85 7.12
CA ALA A 160 -9.06 -0.81 8.20
C ALA A 160 -9.85 -2.11 8.36
N THR A 161 -10.26 -2.77 7.25
CA THR A 161 -10.90 -4.10 7.27
C THR A 161 -10.18 -5.11 8.17
N VAL A 162 -8.85 -5.10 8.17
CA VAL A 162 -8.07 -6.00 9.04
C VAL A 162 -7.84 -5.37 10.40
N MET A 163 -7.43 -4.09 10.42
CA MET A 163 -7.05 -3.39 11.65
C MET A 163 -8.21 -3.27 12.65
N GLU A 164 -9.46 -3.23 12.20
CA GLU A 164 -10.65 -3.21 13.06
C GLU A 164 -10.72 -4.45 13.98
N GLY A 165 -10.12 -5.57 13.58
CA GLY A 165 -10.03 -6.77 14.42
C GLY A 165 -8.98 -6.70 15.54
N PHE A 166 -8.06 -5.74 15.53
CA PHE A 166 -6.86 -5.78 16.36
C PHE A 166 -6.54 -4.46 17.03
N TYR A 167 -5.92 -4.54 18.20
CA TYR A 167 -5.17 -3.43 18.75
C TYR A 167 -3.79 -3.41 18.09
N VAL A 168 -3.57 -2.42 17.23
CA VAL A 168 -2.34 -2.29 16.43
C VAL A 168 -1.39 -1.27 17.06
N ILE A 169 -0.14 -1.68 17.28
CA ILE A 169 0.89 -0.89 17.96
C ILE A 169 1.99 -0.54 16.96
N PHE A 170 2.18 0.75 16.69
CA PHE A 170 3.25 1.25 15.84
C PHE A 170 4.47 1.65 16.68
N ASP A 171 5.28 0.65 17.06
CA ASP A 171 6.49 0.85 17.89
C ASP A 171 7.68 1.26 17.02
N ARG A 172 7.69 2.55 16.66
CA ARG A 172 8.76 3.16 15.86
C ARG A 172 10.12 3.14 16.58
N ALA A 173 10.13 3.20 17.91
CA ALA A 173 11.37 3.21 18.68
C ALA A 173 12.11 1.86 18.56
N GLN A 174 11.37 0.76 18.46
CA GLN A 174 11.91 -0.60 18.30
C GLN A 174 11.72 -1.16 16.89
N LYS A 175 11.34 -0.32 15.92
CA LYS A 175 11.18 -0.68 14.50
C LYS A 175 10.30 -1.92 14.29
N ARG A 176 9.12 -1.95 14.91
CA ARG A 176 8.21 -3.11 14.86
C ARG A 176 6.75 -2.69 14.90
N VAL A 177 5.87 -3.56 14.40
CA VAL A 177 4.42 -3.43 14.50
C VAL A 177 3.87 -4.55 15.36
N GLY A 178 3.09 -4.19 16.38
CA GLY A 178 2.44 -5.13 17.29
C GLY A 178 0.97 -5.35 16.96
N PHE A 179 0.49 -6.57 17.16
CA PHE A 179 -0.92 -6.94 17.05
C PHE A 179 -1.37 -7.68 18.31
N ALA A 180 -2.55 -7.35 18.80
CA ALA A 180 -3.27 -8.09 19.84
C ALA A 180 -4.77 -8.08 19.53
N VAL A 181 -5.53 -9.02 20.09
CA VAL A 181 -6.98 -9.06 19.88
C VAL A 181 -7.61 -7.84 20.53
N SER A 182 -8.48 -7.14 19.80
CA SER A 182 -9.22 -6.01 20.32
C SER A 182 -10.55 -6.46 20.94
N PRO A 183 -10.82 -6.22 22.23
CA PRO A 183 -12.10 -6.57 22.85
C PRO A 183 -13.28 -5.73 22.32
N CYS A 184 -13.03 -4.59 21.66
CA CYS A 184 -14.11 -3.84 21.01
C CYS A 184 -14.51 -4.42 19.64
N ALA A 185 -13.71 -5.35 19.11
CA ALA A 185 -13.97 -6.02 17.84
C ALA A 185 -14.80 -7.28 18.10
N GLU A 186 -16.10 -7.09 18.33
CA GLU A 186 -17.04 -8.17 18.56
C GLU A 186 -18.36 -7.95 17.81
N VAL A 187 -19.01 -9.05 17.46
CA VAL A 187 -20.37 -9.07 16.92
C VAL A 187 -21.17 -10.07 17.76
N ASP A 188 -22.23 -9.58 18.40
CA ASP A 188 -23.06 -10.33 19.36
C ASP A 188 -22.25 -10.99 20.49
N GLY A 189 -21.27 -10.25 21.05
CA GLY A 189 -20.41 -10.72 22.14
C GLY A 189 -19.40 -11.80 21.74
N SER A 190 -19.25 -12.08 20.45
CA SER A 190 -18.24 -13.01 19.91
C SER A 190 -17.14 -12.23 19.20
N PRO A 191 -15.85 -12.55 19.42
CA PRO A 191 -14.74 -11.88 18.75
C PRO A 191 -14.80 -12.10 17.24
N VAL A 192 -14.40 -11.09 16.46
CA VAL A 192 -14.35 -11.16 14.99
C VAL A 192 -12.94 -11.37 14.43
N SER A 193 -11.99 -11.64 15.32
CA SER A 193 -10.57 -11.83 15.00
C SER A 193 -9.90 -12.77 15.98
N GLU A 194 -8.78 -13.35 15.54
CA GLU A 194 -7.97 -14.26 16.35
C GLU A 194 -6.49 -13.98 16.10
N ILE A 195 -5.65 -14.25 17.10
CA ILE A 195 -4.20 -14.20 16.97
C ILE A 195 -3.57 -15.44 17.61
N GLU A 196 -2.68 -16.10 16.88
CA GLU A 196 -2.07 -17.35 17.32
C GLU A 196 -0.59 -17.41 16.94
N GLY A 197 0.18 -18.11 17.75
CA GLY A 197 1.61 -18.32 17.56
C GLY A 197 2.28 -18.93 18.80
N PRO A 198 3.58 -19.26 18.71
CA PRO A 198 4.41 -19.14 17.52
C PRO A 198 4.29 -20.37 16.61
N PHE A 199 4.48 -20.17 15.32
CA PHE A 199 4.66 -21.22 14.32
C PHE A 199 6.11 -21.23 13.82
N THR A 200 6.63 -22.40 13.43
CA THR A 200 7.95 -22.49 12.81
C THR A 200 7.93 -22.00 11.37
N THR A 201 8.99 -21.33 10.92
CA THR A 201 9.13 -20.83 9.53
C THR A 201 10.04 -21.67 8.66
N THR A 202 10.35 -22.91 9.07
CA THR A 202 11.26 -23.82 8.34
C THR A 202 10.79 -24.20 6.95
N ASP A 203 9.49 -24.06 6.67
CA ASP A 203 8.85 -24.37 5.39
C ASP A 203 8.68 -23.14 4.47
N VAL A 204 9.19 -21.97 4.89
CA VAL A 204 9.14 -20.71 4.11
C VAL A 204 10.56 -20.22 3.85
N ALA A 205 10.73 -19.45 2.77
CA ALA A 205 11.99 -18.75 2.51
C ALA A 205 12.42 -17.89 3.71
N SER A 206 13.74 -17.74 3.88
CA SER A 206 14.33 -16.91 4.95
C SER A 206 13.98 -15.42 4.80
N ASN A 207 13.74 -14.96 3.57
CA ASN A 207 13.29 -13.61 3.27
C ASN A 207 12.26 -13.64 2.12
N CYS A 208 11.07 -13.12 2.40
CA CYS A 208 9.96 -13.02 1.45
C CYS A 208 9.82 -11.62 0.83
N VAL A 209 10.59 -10.63 1.30
CA VAL A 209 10.60 -9.30 0.68
C VAL A 209 11.59 -9.31 -0.47
N SER A 210 11.08 -9.11 -1.69
CA SER A 210 11.93 -8.92 -2.86
C SER A 210 12.78 -7.68 -2.66
N SER A 211 14.11 -7.83 -2.68
CA SER A 211 15.04 -6.71 -2.78
C SER A 211 14.95 -6.13 -4.19
N VAL A 212 13.85 -5.43 -4.50
CA VAL A 212 13.88 -4.51 -5.64
C VAL A 212 14.77 -3.36 -5.16
N SER A 213 16.06 -3.50 -5.44
CA SER A 213 16.99 -2.38 -5.43
C SER A 213 16.36 -1.32 -6.30
N PHE A 214 15.72 -0.33 -5.70
CA PHE A 214 15.17 0.79 -6.42
C PHE A 214 16.25 1.32 -7.35
N HIS A 215 15.85 1.75 -8.53
CA HIS A 215 16.64 2.51 -9.51
C HIS A 215 17.25 3.81 -8.95
N GLU A 216 17.34 3.98 -7.63
CA GLU A 216 18.06 5.06 -6.98
C GLU A 216 19.45 5.29 -7.57
N PRO A 217 20.36 4.30 -7.72
CA PRO A 217 21.68 4.59 -8.28
C PRO A 217 21.58 5.13 -9.71
N VAL A 218 20.61 4.69 -10.52
CA VAL A 218 20.43 5.20 -11.89
C VAL A 218 19.88 6.62 -11.90
N LEU A 219 18.93 6.94 -11.02
CA LEU A 219 18.37 8.29 -10.87
C LEU A 219 19.40 9.28 -10.32
N TRP A 220 20.21 8.87 -9.34
CA TRP A 220 21.33 9.67 -8.84
C TRP A 220 22.38 9.88 -9.93
N ILE A 221 22.77 8.83 -10.67
CA ILE A 221 23.71 8.94 -11.81
C ILE A 221 23.17 9.89 -12.88
N ALA A 222 21.89 9.77 -13.26
CA ALA A 222 21.26 10.65 -14.23
C ALA A 222 21.22 12.11 -13.75
N SER A 223 20.90 12.34 -12.46
CA SER A 223 20.87 13.67 -11.84
C SER A 223 22.26 14.31 -11.81
N TYR A 224 23.29 13.58 -11.37
CA TYR A 224 24.67 14.07 -11.36
C TYR A 224 25.21 14.34 -12.77
N ALA A 225 24.86 13.51 -13.74
CA ALA A 225 25.22 13.73 -15.14
C ALA A 225 24.56 15.02 -15.70
N LEU A 226 23.27 15.23 -15.41
CA LEU A 226 22.55 16.43 -15.84
C LEU A 226 23.10 17.71 -15.17
N MET A 227 23.37 17.66 -13.87
CA MET A 227 23.99 18.79 -13.14
C MET A 227 25.38 19.11 -13.66
N SER A 228 26.19 18.10 -13.97
CA SER A 228 27.53 18.29 -14.56
C SER A 228 27.45 18.93 -15.93
N LEU A 229 26.53 18.46 -16.79
CA LEU A 229 26.30 19.05 -18.11
C LEU A 229 25.86 20.52 -18.01
N CYS A 230 24.89 20.82 -17.14
CA CYS A 230 24.45 22.20 -16.89
C CYS A 230 25.58 23.08 -16.36
N GLY A 231 26.41 22.57 -15.44
CA GLY A 231 27.57 23.27 -14.91
C GLY A 231 28.61 23.60 -15.98
N ILE A 232 28.90 22.66 -16.89
CA ILE A 232 29.81 22.89 -18.02
C ILE A 232 29.26 23.97 -18.96
N ILE A 233 27.97 23.90 -19.32
CA ILE A 233 27.32 24.89 -20.19
C ILE A 233 27.40 26.29 -19.56
N LEU A 234 27.08 26.41 -18.26
CA LEU A 234 27.13 27.68 -17.55
C LEU A 234 28.55 28.25 -17.48
N LEU A 235 29.55 27.38 -17.25
CA LEU A 235 30.96 27.77 -17.23
C LEU A 235 31.45 28.25 -18.59
N VAL A 236 31.05 27.59 -19.69
CA VAL A 236 31.34 28.05 -21.06
C VAL A 236 30.70 29.40 -21.34
N LEU A 237 29.44 29.62 -20.95
CA LEU A 237 28.75 30.91 -21.12
C LEU A 237 29.44 32.02 -20.32
N ILE A 238 29.87 31.76 -19.09
CA ILE A 238 30.63 32.71 -18.27
C ILE A 238 31.97 33.05 -18.95
N ILE A 239 32.70 32.06 -19.46
CA ILE A 239 33.96 32.29 -20.18
C ILE A 239 33.70 33.18 -21.41
N LEU A 240 32.66 32.89 -22.20
CA LEU A 240 32.30 33.70 -23.37
C LEU A 240 31.94 35.15 -23.01
N LEU A 241 31.31 35.39 -21.85
CA LEU A 241 31.01 36.74 -21.36
C LEU A 241 32.23 37.48 -20.81
N LEU A 242 33.22 36.74 -20.27
CA LEU A 242 34.46 37.30 -19.72
C LEU A 242 35.54 37.53 -20.77
N ILE A 243 35.41 36.96 -21.99
CA ILE A 243 36.27 37.29 -23.12
C ILE A 243 35.86 38.67 -23.64
N PRO A 244 36.69 39.72 -23.48
CA PRO A 244 36.37 41.03 -24.05
C PRO A 244 36.29 40.91 -25.58
N PRO A 245 35.37 41.63 -26.25
CA PRO A 245 35.25 41.61 -27.71
C PRO A 245 36.51 42.24 -28.31
N ARG A 246 37.54 41.41 -28.52
CA ARG A 246 38.74 41.78 -29.26
C ARG A 246 38.78 40.95 -30.53
N CYS A 247 38.55 41.67 -31.63
CA CYS A 247 38.75 41.28 -33.03
C CYS A 247 37.61 40.51 -33.73
N GLN A 248 36.44 41.16 -33.85
CA GLN A 248 35.77 41.24 -35.16
C GLN A 248 35.87 42.68 -35.67
N HIS A 249 37.09 43.09 -36.02
CA HIS A 249 37.32 44.27 -36.83
C HIS A 249 37.81 43.80 -38.20
N ARG A 250 36.85 43.51 -39.09
CA ARG A 250 37.09 43.63 -40.53
C ARG A 250 36.06 44.63 -41.02
N TYR A 251 36.47 45.89 -40.97
CA TYR A 251 35.82 47.03 -41.60
C TYR A 251 35.79 46.73 -43.10
N THR A 252 34.63 46.33 -43.63
CA THR A 252 34.32 46.52 -45.05
C THR A 252 33.47 47.76 -45.14
N ASP A 253 34.13 48.79 -45.64
CA ASP A 253 33.63 50.09 -46.05
C ASP A 253 32.28 49.97 -46.77
N ASN A 254 31.25 50.66 -46.26
CA ASN A 254 30.04 51.09 -46.95
C ASN A 254 29.22 51.98 -45.99
N ASP A 255 29.72 53.18 -45.75
CA ASP A 255 28.94 54.27 -45.15
C ASP A 255 27.87 54.75 -46.13
N VAL A 256 26.61 54.36 -45.88
CA VAL A 256 25.44 55.14 -46.32
C VAL A 256 24.57 55.35 -45.07
N VAL A 257 24.72 56.53 -44.48
CA VAL A 257 23.89 57.03 -43.38
C VAL A 257 22.60 57.58 -44.00
N ASN A 258 21.47 56.89 -43.79
CA ASN A 258 20.14 57.42 -44.08
C ASN A 258 19.48 57.89 -42.78
N ASP A 259 19.13 59.18 -42.77
CA ASP A 259 18.49 59.90 -41.68
C ASP A 259 16.96 59.74 -41.80
N GLU A 260 16.41 58.70 -41.17
CA GLU A 260 14.97 58.49 -41.00
C GLU A 260 14.67 58.19 -39.53
N SER A 261 15.02 59.13 -38.66
CA SER A 261 14.37 59.25 -37.35
C SER A 261 13.11 60.11 -37.50
N SER A 262 11.99 59.48 -37.84
CA SER A 262 10.66 60.11 -37.84
C SER A 262 9.68 59.39 -36.90
N LEU A 263 10.03 59.35 -35.61
CA LEU A 263 9.03 59.27 -34.54
C LEU A 263 8.87 60.68 -33.96
N VAL A 264 7.78 61.36 -34.33
CA VAL A 264 6.86 62.07 -33.42
C VAL A 264 5.76 62.73 -34.26
N ARG A 265 4.53 62.26 -34.01
CA ARG A 265 3.25 62.90 -34.37
C ARG A 265 3.24 64.35 -33.88
N HIS A 266 2.65 65.28 -34.64
CA HIS A 266 1.70 66.34 -34.21
C HIS A 266 1.38 67.21 -35.46
N ARG A 267 0.21 67.13 -36.10
CA ARG A 267 -1.12 67.73 -35.79
C ARG A 267 -1.23 69.23 -36.19
N TRP A 268 -2.35 69.58 -36.85
CA TRP A 268 -2.88 70.91 -37.24
C TRP A 268 -2.24 71.52 -38.51
N LYS A 269 -2.98 71.98 -39.54
CA LYS A 269 -4.33 72.52 -39.72
C LYS A 269 -4.80 72.19 -41.14
#